data_AF-A0A4Y7PXI5-F1
#
_entry.id   AF-A0A4Y7PXI5-F1
#
_cell.length_a   1.000
_cell.length_b   1.000
_cell.length_c   1.000
_cell.angle_alpha   90.00
_cell.angle_beta   90.00
_cell.angle_gamma   90.00
#
_symmetry.space_group_name_H-M   'P 1'
#
loop_
_entity.id
_entity.type
_entity.pdbx_description
1 polymer ?
#
loop_
_entity_poly.entity_id
_entity_poly.type
_entity_poly.pdbx_seq_one_letter_code
_entity_poly.pdbx_strand_id
1 'polypeptide(L)'
;MKFNNSIVLAALCTLVASCPVDTSKRDVNPALVPSLGFKSGVNPTGTGDCDGAVKDASGKPIKVPCACPPDQASFNKALSANVAAGHAINNPSVGVSFPTDGSVNSQITRVQAALVTLQNLNGPGKGCPAVSTTLSAQLSALQNGGAKPAAAPKRDVDPALVPPLGFTAGVNPTGTGDCDGAVKGADGKPIKIPCSCPPSQASFNQALSANVAAGHAVNNPSVAVSFPTDGSVNSQITRVQAALVTLQNLNGPGKGCPAVSTTLSAQLSALQNGGAPPAPATPPPAPAPAAPAPAPAPAPPAQGTPPPADAASLSTAQLDSLTPQFGFASNVNPTGV
;
A
#
# COMPACT_ATOMS: atom_id res chain seq x y z
N MET A 1 -50.03 59.56 19.62
CA MET A 1 -50.58 58.75 18.52
C MET A 1 -49.80 57.44 18.47
N LYS A 2 -50.44 56.31 18.79
CA LYS A 2 -49.85 54.98 18.87
C LYS A 2 -50.12 54.25 17.54
N PHE A 3 -49.07 53.84 16.82
CA PHE A 3 -49.20 52.94 15.69
C PHE A 3 -48.78 51.53 16.14
N ASN A 4 -49.77 50.63 16.19
CA ASN A 4 -49.57 49.20 16.39
C ASN A 4 -49.10 48.58 15.08
N ASN A 5 -47.92 47.95 15.12
CA ASN A 5 -47.37 47.20 13.99
C ASN A 5 -47.66 45.70 14.20
N SER A 6 -48.68 45.18 13.52
CA SER A 6 -48.99 43.75 13.50
C SER A 6 -48.08 43.04 12.49
N ILE A 7 -47.13 42.26 12.98
CA ILE A 7 -46.31 41.36 12.17
C ILE A 7 -47.11 40.08 11.93
N VAL A 8 -47.51 39.86 10.68
CA VAL A 8 -48.15 38.63 10.20
C VAL A 8 -47.05 37.59 9.95
N LEU A 9 -46.98 36.56 10.79
CA LEU A 9 -46.12 35.40 10.59
C LEU A 9 -46.79 34.45 9.58
N ALA A 10 -46.36 34.48 8.33
CA ALA A 10 -46.77 33.52 7.31
C ALA A 10 -45.97 32.21 7.51
N ALA A 11 -46.63 31.17 8.02
CA ALA A 11 -46.09 29.82 8.08
C ALA A 11 -46.05 29.23 6.65
N LEU A 12 -44.88 29.23 6.02
CA LEU A 12 -44.63 28.43 4.81
C LEU A 12 -44.60 26.94 5.21
N CYS A 13 -45.70 26.24 4.96
CA CYS A 13 -45.76 24.79 5.00
C CYS A 13 -45.18 24.26 3.67
N THR A 14 -43.88 23.98 3.64
CA THR A 14 -43.26 23.24 2.54
C THR A 14 -43.71 21.79 2.59
N LEU A 15 -44.79 21.47 1.86
CA LEU A 15 -45.12 20.09 1.49
C LEU A 15 -43.96 19.55 0.64
N VAL A 16 -43.05 18.83 1.29
CA VAL A 16 -42.13 17.94 0.58
C VAL A 16 -42.99 16.80 0.06
N ALA A 17 -43.29 16.83 -1.24
CA ALA A 17 -43.90 15.70 -1.92
C ALA A 17 -42.89 14.55 -1.87
N SER A 18 -43.04 13.69 -0.86
CA SER A 18 -42.37 12.39 -0.80
C SER A 18 -42.85 11.58 -1.99
N CYS A 19 -42.14 11.65 -3.11
CA CYS A 19 -42.30 10.69 -4.18
C CYS A 19 -42.13 9.31 -3.54
N PRO A 20 -43.09 8.37 -3.69
CA PRO A 20 -42.86 7.00 -3.31
C PRO A 20 -41.65 6.54 -4.15
N VAL A 21 -40.50 6.43 -3.50
CA VAL A 21 -39.34 5.78 -4.10
C VAL A 21 -39.81 4.35 -4.25
N ASP A 22 -40.10 3.93 -5.47
CA ASP A 22 -40.42 2.56 -5.82
C ASP A 22 -39.36 1.68 -5.15
N THR A 23 -39.76 1.02 -4.05
CA THR A 23 -38.99 -0.02 -3.38
C THR A 23 -39.08 -1.29 -4.23
N SER A 24 -38.84 -1.14 -5.54
CA SER A 24 -38.31 -2.20 -6.38
C SER A 24 -37.06 -2.66 -5.64
N LYS A 25 -37.19 -3.79 -4.94
CA LYS A 25 -36.11 -4.42 -4.20
C LYS A 25 -34.88 -4.35 -5.09
N ARG A 26 -33.76 -3.86 -4.55
CA ARG A 26 -32.47 -3.93 -5.23
C ARG A 26 -32.07 -5.40 -5.30
N ASP A 27 -32.74 -6.16 -6.15
CA ASP A 27 -32.46 -7.55 -6.39
C ASP A 27 -31.10 -7.60 -7.08
N VAL A 28 -30.19 -8.35 -6.47
CA VAL A 28 -28.85 -8.55 -7.02
C VAL A 28 -28.98 -9.31 -8.32
N ASN A 29 -28.46 -8.76 -9.42
CA ASN A 29 -28.37 -9.49 -10.67
C ASN A 29 -27.48 -10.74 -10.49
N PRO A 30 -28.01 -11.97 -10.63
CA PRO A 30 -27.24 -13.19 -10.41
C PRO A 30 -26.00 -13.31 -11.30
N ALA A 31 -26.02 -12.68 -12.49
CA ALA A 31 -24.88 -12.69 -13.42
C ALA A 31 -23.69 -11.85 -12.91
N LEU A 32 -23.91 -10.94 -11.96
CA LEU A 32 -22.86 -10.10 -11.36
C LEU A 32 -22.29 -10.70 -10.07
N VAL A 33 -22.90 -11.76 -9.54
CA VAL A 33 -22.43 -12.42 -8.31
C VAL A 33 -21.18 -13.23 -8.61
N PRO A 34 -20.06 -12.97 -7.92
CA PRO A 34 -18.86 -13.79 -8.08
C PRO A 34 -19.13 -15.25 -7.72
N SER A 35 -18.59 -16.16 -8.53
CA SER A 35 -18.63 -17.59 -8.21
C SER A 35 -17.75 -17.88 -6.99
N LEU A 36 -18.23 -18.73 -6.08
CA LEU A 36 -17.43 -19.17 -4.93
C LEU A 36 -16.23 -20.03 -5.34
N GLY A 37 -16.27 -20.64 -6.53
CA GLY A 37 -15.15 -21.34 -7.17
C GLY A 37 -14.66 -22.60 -6.46
N PHE A 38 -15.35 -23.06 -5.42
CA PHE A 38 -14.99 -24.25 -4.65
C PHE A 38 -16.25 -24.96 -4.12
N LYS A 39 -16.15 -26.27 -3.88
CA LYS A 39 -17.26 -27.10 -3.37
C LYS A 39 -17.06 -27.39 -1.89
N SER A 40 -18.13 -27.45 -1.12
CA SER A 40 -18.09 -27.92 0.27
C SER A 40 -17.83 -29.42 0.36
N GLY A 41 -17.46 -29.88 1.55
CA GLY A 41 -17.31 -31.31 1.83
C GLY A 41 -16.09 -31.99 1.19
N VAL A 42 -15.10 -31.23 0.70
CA VAL A 42 -13.92 -31.82 0.06
C VAL A 42 -13.01 -32.45 1.11
N ASN A 43 -12.70 -33.75 0.96
CA ASN A 43 -11.79 -34.52 1.81
C ASN A 43 -12.08 -34.37 3.32
N PRO A 44 -13.25 -34.85 3.79
CA PRO A 44 -13.61 -34.75 5.20
C PRO A 44 -12.65 -35.54 6.08
N THR A 45 -12.23 -34.96 7.20
CA THR A 45 -11.34 -35.60 8.19
C THR A 45 -12.07 -36.51 9.18
N GLY A 46 -13.41 -36.46 9.21
CA GLY A 46 -14.23 -37.09 10.25
C GLY A 46 -14.40 -36.26 11.52
N THR A 47 -13.70 -35.12 11.67
CA THR A 47 -13.84 -34.18 12.81
C THR A 47 -14.76 -32.99 12.53
N GLY A 48 -15.39 -32.97 11.34
CA GLY A 48 -16.17 -31.83 10.86
C GLY A 48 -15.38 -30.84 10.00
N ASP A 49 -14.10 -31.10 9.77
CA ASP A 49 -13.21 -30.29 8.93
C ASP A 49 -13.00 -30.91 7.54
N CYS A 50 -12.89 -30.04 6.55
CA CYS A 50 -12.68 -30.35 5.14
C CYS A 50 -11.55 -29.48 4.57
N ASP A 51 -11.02 -29.87 3.42
CA ASP A 51 -10.03 -29.05 2.70
C ASP A 51 -10.68 -27.78 2.15
N GLY A 52 -10.05 -26.63 2.38
CA GLY A 52 -10.42 -25.35 1.79
C GLY A 52 -9.82 -25.13 0.40
N ALA A 53 -10.23 -24.03 -0.23
CA ALA A 53 -9.80 -23.64 -1.58
C ALA A 53 -8.36 -23.13 -1.63
N VAL A 54 -7.82 -22.64 -0.51
CA VAL A 54 -6.48 -22.04 -0.42
C VAL A 54 -5.51 -23.00 0.26
N LYS A 55 -4.28 -23.04 -0.26
CA LYS A 55 -3.16 -23.78 0.32
C LYS A 55 -2.34 -22.89 1.23
N ASP A 56 -1.80 -23.45 2.30
CA ASP A 56 -0.82 -22.80 3.16
C ASP A 56 0.57 -22.72 2.50
N ALA A 57 1.54 -22.15 3.21
CA ALA A 57 2.93 -22.03 2.74
C ALA A 57 3.62 -23.39 2.49
N SER A 58 3.10 -24.47 3.09
CA SER A 58 3.60 -25.83 2.89
C SER A 58 2.93 -26.53 1.69
N GLY A 59 2.02 -25.84 1.00
CA GLY A 59 1.25 -26.38 -0.11
C GLY A 59 0.08 -27.28 0.31
N LYS A 60 -0.24 -27.38 1.61
CA LYS A 60 -1.38 -28.17 2.10
C LYS A 60 -2.65 -27.32 2.12
N PRO A 61 -3.82 -27.87 1.75
CA PRO A 61 -5.09 -27.15 1.88
C PRO A 61 -5.34 -26.73 3.33
N ILE A 62 -5.74 -25.47 3.52
CA ILE A 62 -6.14 -24.96 4.83
C ILE A 62 -7.48 -25.60 5.20
N LYS A 63 -7.57 -26.18 6.40
CA LYS A 63 -8.80 -26.82 6.87
C LYS A 63 -9.90 -25.79 7.16
N VAL A 64 -11.13 -26.11 6.75
CA VAL A 64 -12.33 -25.29 6.95
C VAL A 64 -13.49 -26.19 7.40
N PRO A 65 -14.54 -25.65 8.05
CA PRO A 65 -15.72 -26.44 8.36
C PRO A 65 -16.32 -27.08 7.09
N CYS A 66 -16.73 -28.35 7.15
CA CYS A 66 -17.25 -29.04 5.96
C CYS A 66 -18.52 -28.44 5.35
N ALA A 67 -19.27 -27.65 6.11
CA ALA A 67 -20.40 -26.87 5.61
C ALA A 67 -19.98 -25.67 4.74
N CYS A 68 -18.68 -25.37 4.65
CA CYS A 68 -18.12 -24.26 3.90
C CYS A 68 -17.43 -24.73 2.61
N PRO A 69 -17.62 -24.02 1.49
CA PRO A 69 -18.52 -22.88 1.31
C PRO A 69 -20.01 -23.29 1.22
N PRO A 70 -20.98 -22.39 1.47
CA PRO A 70 -22.39 -22.67 1.18
C PRO A 70 -22.59 -22.97 -0.31
N ASP A 71 -23.71 -23.60 -0.67
CA ASP A 71 -24.09 -23.69 -2.07
C ASP A 71 -24.36 -22.30 -2.67
N GLN A 72 -24.16 -22.17 -3.98
CA GLN A 72 -24.26 -20.88 -4.66
C GLN A 72 -25.66 -20.26 -4.54
N ALA A 73 -26.74 -21.04 -4.51
CA ALA A 73 -28.09 -20.51 -4.43
C ALA A 73 -28.39 -19.94 -3.03
N SER A 74 -28.02 -20.67 -1.97
CA SER A 74 -28.12 -20.19 -0.59
C SER A 74 -27.26 -18.94 -0.35
N PHE A 75 -26.05 -18.92 -0.92
CA PHE A 75 -25.17 -17.76 -0.88
C PHE A 75 -25.78 -16.55 -1.59
N ASN A 76 -26.27 -16.71 -2.81
CA ASN A 76 -26.89 -15.63 -3.58
C ASN A 76 -28.10 -15.07 -2.82
N LYS A 77 -28.90 -15.92 -2.19
CA LYS A 77 -30.03 -15.48 -1.35
C LYS A 77 -29.59 -14.62 -0.17
N ALA A 78 -28.53 -15.04 0.54
CA ALA A 78 -27.98 -14.28 1.66
C ALA A 78 -27.38 -12.94 1.20
N LEU A 79 -26.64 -12.93 0.09
CA LEU A 79 -26.06 -11.73 -0.49
C LEU A 79 -27.15 -10.74 -0.91
N SER A 80 -28.19 -11.19 -1.62
CA SER A 80 -29.32 -10.34 -2.00
C SER A 80 -30.02 -9.72 -0.78
N ALA A 81 -30.17 -10.49 0.29
CA ALA A 81 -30.76 -9.97 1.52
C ALA A 81 -29.88 -8.88 2.18
N ASN A 82 -28.55 -9.10 2.24
CA ASN A 82 -27.61 -8.10 2.75
C ASN A 82 -27.59 -6.82 1.89
N VAL A 83 -27.60 -6.96 0.56
CA VAL A 83 -27.62 -5.82 -0.37
C VAL A 83 -28.91 -5.03 -0.26
N ALA A 84 -30.06 -5.71 -0.14
CA ALA A 84 -31.34 -5.07 0.07
C ALA A 84 -31.40 -4.30 1.41
N ALA A 85 -30.73 -4.82 2.45
CA ALA A 85 -30.61 -4.16 3.75
C ALA A 85 -29.56 -3.02 3.75
N GLY A 86 -28.62 -3.02 2.80
CA GLY A 86 -27.46 -2.12 2.77
C GLY A 86 -26.39 -2.45 3.82
N HIS A 87 -26.53 -3.57 4.52
CA HIS A 87 -25.64 -4.05 5.57
C HIS A 87 -25.74 -5.58 5.69
N ALA A 88 -24.78 -6.21 6.36
CA ALA A 88 -24.88 -7.64 6.67
C ALA A 88 -25.99 -7.87 7.70
N ILE A 89 -27.04 -8.61 7.35
CA ILE A 89 -28.24 -8.78 8.22
C ILE A 89 -27.88 -9.32 9.61
N ASN A 90 -26.96 -10.29 9.67
CA ASN A 90 -26.51 -10.86 10.94
C ASN A 90 -25.33 -10.09 11.57
N ASN A 91 -24.91 -8.97 10.98
CA ASN A 91 -23.92 -8.05 11.54
C ASN A 91 -24.14 -6.61 11.02
N PRO A 92 -25.17 -5.90 11.53
CA PRO A 92 -25.61 -4.62 10.97
C PRO A 92 -24.57 -3.49 11.01
N SER A 93 -23.51 -3.63 11.83
CA SER A 93 -22.39 -2.69 11.87
C SER A 93 -21.52 -2.71 10.61
N VAL A 94 -21.66 -3.72 9.74
CA VAL A 94 -20.89 -3.84 8.50
C VAL A 94 -21.76 -3.50 7.29
N GLY A 95 -21.47 -2.36 6.66
CA GLY A 95 -22.13 -1.92 5.43
C GLY A 95 -21.85 -2.84 4.24
N VAL A 96 -22.84 -3.02 3.38
CA VAL A 96 -22.72 -3.83 2.16
C VAL A 96 -23.18 -2.99 0.97
N SER A 97 -22.30 -2.84 -0.04
CA SER A 97 -22.60 -2.16 -1.30
C SER A 97 -22.39 -3.13 -2.46
N PHE A 98 -23.27 -3.09 -3.45
CA PHE A 98 -23.21 -3.98 -4.62
C PHE A 98 -23.47 -3.17 -5.90
N PRO A 99 -22.45 -2.48 -6.43
CA PRO A 99 -22.59 -1.70 -7.65
C PRO A 99 -22.84 -2.59 -8.86
N THR A 100 -23.59 -2.10 -9.83
CA THR A 100 -24.02 -2.86 -11.02
C THR A 100 -23.22 -2.58 -12.27
N ASP A 101 -22.38 -1.54 -12.28
CA ASP A 101 -21.57 -1.21 -13.45
C ASP A 101 -20.42 -2.22 -13.66
N GLY A 102 -19.90 -2.23 -14.88
CA GLY A 102 -18.87 -3.16 -15.32
C GLY A 102 -17.45 -2.81 -14.87
N SER A 103 -17.23 -1.69 -14.17
CA SER A 103 -15.88 -1.26 -13.81
C SER A 103 -15.17 -2.28 -12.91
N VAL A 104 -13.84 -2.33 -13.00
CA VAL A 104 -13.01 -3.15 -12.12
C VAL A 104 -13.25 -2.80 -10.65
N ASN A 105 -13.44 -1.50 -10.34
CA ASN A 105 -13.79 -1.04 -9.00
C ASN A 105 -15.11 -1.67 -8.52
N SER A 106 -16.13 -1.67 -9.36
CA SER A 106 -17.41 -2.30 -9.02
C SER A 106 -17.31 -3.81 -8.91
N GLN A 107 -16.47 -4.46 -9.71
CA GLN A 107 -16.14 -5.89 -9.53
C GLN A 107 -15.45 -6.15 -8.18
N ILE A 108 -14.48 -5.32 -7.78
CA ILE A 108 -13.80 -5.40 -6.47
C ILE A 108 -14.82 -5.26 -5.33
N THR A 109 -15.67 -4.23 -5.38
CA THR A 109 -16.70 -4.00 -4.36
C THR A 109 -17.67 -5.18 -4.27
N ARG A 110 -18.05 -5.80 -5.40
CA ARG A 110 -18.89 -7.01 -5.41
C ARG A 110 -18.19 -8.21 -4.76
N VAL A 111 -16.90 -8.41 -5.01
CA VAL A 111 -16.12 -9.49 -4.36
C VAL A 111 -15.95 -9.23 -2.86
N GLN A 112 -15.76 -7.97 -2.45
CA GLN A 112 -15.72 -7.60 -1.02
C GLN A 112 -17.08 -7.82 -0.35
N ALA A 113 -18.19 -7.43 -0.97
CA ALA A 113 -19.55 -7.70 -0.49
C ALA A 113 -19.82 -9.22 -0.36
N ALA A 114 -19.31 -10.01 -1.30
CA ALA A 114 -19.38 -11.46 -1.25
C ALA A 114 -18.58 -12.03 -0.06
N LEU A 115 -17.36 -11.56 0.18
CA LEU A 115 -16.54 -11.94 1.34
C LEU A 115 -17.20 -11.56 2.67
N VAL A 116 -17.73 -10.35 2.79
CA VAL A 116 -18.45 -9.89 3.99
C VAL A 116 -19.67 -10.77 4.25
N THR A 117 -20.45 -11.07 3.20
CA THR A 117 -21.62 -11.96 3.31
C THR A 117 -21.19 -13.34 3.80
N LEU A 118 -20.14 -13.91 3.19
CA LEU A 118 -19.59 -15.22 3.56
C LEU A 118 -19.20 -15.30 5.04
N GLN A 119 -18.54 -14.25 5.55
CA GLN A 119 -18.04 -14.19 6.93
C GLN A 119 -19.14 -13.94 7.97
N ASN A 120 -20.32 -13.46 7.56
CA ASN A 120 -21.42 -13.09 8.46
C ASN A 120 -22.69 -13.92 8.24
N LEU A 121 -22.59 -15.12 7.65
CA LEU A 121 -23.74 -15.98 7.34
C LEU A 121 -24.56 -16.36 8.58
N ASN A 122 -23.94 -16.59 9.75
CA ASN A 122 -24.64 -16.99 10.98
C ASN A 122 -24.36 -16.06 12.17
N GLY A 123 -23.96 -14.81 11.91
CA GLY A 123 -23.61 -13.83 12.96
C GLY A 123 -22.24 -13.18 12.75
N PRO A 124 -21.85 -12.23 13.61
CA PRO A 124 -20.59 -11.50 13.48
C PRO A 124 -19.38 -12.43 13.50
N GLY A 125 -18.72 -12.58 12.34
CA GLY A 125 -17.58 -13.49 12.17
C GLY A 125 -17.91 -14.98 12.29
N LYS A 126 -19.20 -15.35 12.31
CA LYS A 126 -19.70 -16.74 12.41
C LYS A 126 -20.16 -17.25 11.05
N GLY A 127 -19.32 -17.07 10.04
CA GLY A 127 -19.58 -17.53 8.68
C GLY A 127 -18.51 -18.49 8.18
N CYS A 128 -18.45 -18.64 6.88
CA CYS A 128 -17.39 -19.40 6.23
C CYS A 128 -16.14 -18.53 6.09
N PRO A 129 -14.94 -19.07 6.41
CA PRO A 129 -13.71 -18.32 6.26
C PRO A 129 -13.41 -18.09 4.77
N ALA A 130 -12.75 -16.98 4.43
CA ALA A 130 -12.47 -16.62 3.04
C ALA A 130 -11.73 -17.73 2.27
N VAL A 131 -10.83 -18.45 2.97
CA VAL A 131 -10.08 -19.60 2.46
C VAL A 131 -10.94 -20.80 2.02
N SER A 132 -12.24 -20.83 2.36
CA SER A 132 -13.18 -21.83 1.85
C SER A 132 -13.64 -21.56 0.41
N THR A 133 -13.26 -20.42 -0.17
CA THR A 133 -13.66 -19.99 -1.51
C THR A 133 -12.45 -19.46 -2.29
N THR A 134 -12.63 -19.22 -3.59
CA THR A 134 -11.64 -18.52 -4.41
C THR A 134 -11.82 -17.00 -4.40
N LEU A 135 -12.72 -16.43 -3.58
CA LEU A 135 -13.04 -15.00 -3.61
C LEU A 135 -11.81 -14.11 -3.30
N SER A 136 -10.95 -14.52 -2.37
CA SER A 136 -9.70 -13.79 -2.10
C SER A 136 -8.76 -13.78 -3.30
N ALA A 137 -8.64 -14.90 -4.02
CA ALA A 137 -7.84 -14.98 -5.23
C ALA A 137 -8.45 -14.14 -6.37
N GLN A 138 -9.78 -14.11 -6.49
CA GLN A 138 -10.49 -13.24 -7.43
C GLN A 138 -10.28 -11.76 -7.10
N LEU A 139 -10.32 -11.40 -5.81
CA LEU A 139 -10.03 -10.03 -5.37
C LEU A 139 -8.62 -9.61 -5.77
N SER A 140 -7.62 -10.46 -5.50
CA SER A 140 -6.24 -10.21 -5.92
C SER A 140 -6.11 -10.13 -7.44
N ALA A 141 -6.79 -10.99 -8.21
CA ALA A 141 -6.76 -10.94 -9.67
C ALA A 141 -7.36 -9.63 -10.22
N LEU A 142 -8.47 -9.16 -9.63
CA LEU A 142 -9.08 -7.89 -10.02
C LEU A 142 -8.21 -6.68 -9.67
N GLN A 143 -7.57 -6.70 -8.49
CA GLN A 143 -6.62 -5.68 -8.05
C GLN A 143 -5.34 -5.64 -8.91
N ASN A 144 -4.91 -6.81 -9.39
CA ASN A 144 -3.75 -6.96 -10.27
C ASN A 144 -4.07 -6.68 -11.75
N GLY A 145 -5.28 -6.19 -12.03
CA GLY A 145 -5.73 -5.80 -13.36
C GLY A 145 -6.33 -6.99 -14.10
N GLY A 146 -7.67 -7.06 -14.13
CA GLY A 146 -8.46 -7.95 -14.98
C GLY A 146 -8.32 -7.71 -16.49
N ALA A 147 -7.15 -7.26 -16.95
CA ALA A 147 -6.77 -7.17 -18.34
C ALA A 147 -5.86 -8.36 -18.67
N LYS A 148 -6.29 -9.17 -19.65
CA LYS A 148 -5.44 -10.14 -20.35
C LYS A 148 -4.07 -9.49 -20.63
N PRO A 149 -2.94 -10.13 -20.28
CA PRO A 149 -1.63 -9.53 -20.48
C PRO A 149 -1.38 -9.39 -21.99
N ALA A 150 -1.58 -8.19 -22.51
CA ALA A 150 -1.00 -7.78 -23.77
C ALA A 150 0.50 -7.58 -23.51
N ALA A 151 1.35 -8.12 -24.40
CA ALA A 151 2.80 -7.96 -24.32
C ALA A 151 3.15 -6.48 -24.04
N ALA A 152 3.75 -6.24 -22.87
CA ALA A 152 3.91 -4.91 -22.32
C ALA A 152 4.95 -4.12 -23.12
N PRO A 153 4.61 -2.96 -23.72
CA PRO A 153 5.62 -1.92 -23.91
C PRO A 153 6.15 -1.53 -22.52
N LYS A 154 7.42 -1.11 -22.43
CA LYS A 154 7.98 -0.53 -21.20
C LYS A 154 7.03 0.58 -20.71
N ARG A 155 6.23 0.28 -19.69
CA ARG A 155 5.35 1.27 -19.06
C ARG A 155 6.22 2.03 -18.09
N ASP A 156 6.82 3.11 -18.58
CA ASP A 156 7.40 4.09 -17.69
C ASP A 156 6.29 4.63 -16.78
N VAL A 157 6.55 4.59 -15.47
CA VAL A 157 5.63 5.17 -14.48
C VAL A 157 5.65 6.68 -14.65
N ASP A 158 4.48 7.29 -14.86
CA ASP A 158 4.35 8.74 -14.85
C ASP A 158 4.79 9.29 -13.47
N PRO A 159 5.87 10.08 -13.40
CA PRO A 159 6.37 10.63 -12.14
C PRO A 159 5.32 11.46 -11.38
N ALA A 160 4.36 12.07 -12.09
CA ALA A 160 3.30 12.86 -11.48
C ALA A 160 2.29 12.02 -10.69
N LEU A 161 2.20 10.72 -10.99
CA LEU A 161 1.31 9.79 -10.29
C LEU A 161 1.99 9.08 -9.10
N VAL A 162 3.32 9.22 -8.97
CA VAL A 162 4.07 8.61 -7.88
C VAL A 162 3.82 9.38 -6.58
N PRO A 163 3.32 8.70 -5.53
CA PRO A 163 3.13 9.35 -4.24
C PRO A 163 4.46 9.88 -3.68
N PRO A 164 4.50 11.13 -3.17
CA PRO A 164 5.70 11.67 -2.56
C PRO A 164 6.02 10.91 -1.27
N LEU A 165 7.30 10.65 -0.99
CA LEU A 165 7.71 10.01 0.27
C LEU A 165 7.44 10.91 1.49
N GLY A 166 7.46 12.23 1.29
CA GLY A 166 7.10 13.24 2.28
C GLY A 166 7.99 13.29 3.51
N PHE A 167 9.19 12.73 3.45
CA PHE A 167 10.20 12.77 4.51
C PHE A 167 11.61 12.64 3.91
N THR A 168 12.63 13.07 4.65
CA THR A 168 14.04 13.06 4.20
C THR A 168 14.87 12.18 5.14
N ALA A 169 15.82 11.44 4.58
CA ALA A 169 16.76 10.64 5.36
C ALA A 169 17.69 11.49 6.23
N GLY A 170 18.30 10.87 7.24
CA GLY A 170 19.36 11.51 8.02
C GLY A 170 18.90 12.53 9.07
N VAL A 171 17.60 12.59 9.41
CA VAL A 171 17.10 13.53 10.41
C VAL A 171 17.54 13.11 11.82
N ASN A 172 18.21 14.00 12.55
CA ASN A 172 18.68 13.82 13.94
C ASN A 172 19.42 12.48 14.17
N PRO A 173 20.59 12.28 13.55
CA PRO A 173 21.36 11.05 13.75
C PRO A 173 21.81 10.92 15.21
N THR A 174 21.65 9.73 15.76
CA THR A 174 22.02 9.40 17.15
C THR A 174 23.50 9.02 17.32
N GLY A 175 24.22 8.83 16.21
CA GLY A 175 25.58 8.30 16.20
C GLY A 175 25.67 6.78 16.21
N THR A 176 24.56 6.04 16.42
CA THR A 176 24.52 4.56 16.38
C THR A 176 23.97 4.00 15.06
N GLY A 177 23.72 4.86 14.06
CA GLY A 177 23.13 4.47 12.77
C GLY A 177 21.63 4.70 12.66
N ASP A 178 20.98 5.15 13.73
CA ASP A 178 19.55 5.44 13.79
C ASP A 178 19.25 6.94 13.70
N CYS A 179 18.20 7.26 12.96
CA CYS A 179 17.66 8.60 12.73
C CYS A 179 16.18 8.65 13.10
N ASP A 180 15.63 9.86 13.25
CA ASP A 180 14.20 10.07 13.49
C ASP A 180 13.39 9.79 12.23
N GLY A 181 12.32 9.01 12.36
CA GLY A 181 11.38 8.70 11.28
C GLY A 181 10.25 9.73 11.12
N ALA A 182 9.49 9.57 10.06
CA ALA A 182 8.40 10.48 9.67
C ALA A 182 7.20 10.44 10.62
N VAL A 183 7.01 9.32 11.33
CA VAL A 183 5.86 9.05 12.19
C VAL A 183 6.28 9.05 13.66
N LYS A 184 5.45 9.67 14.50
CA LYS A 184 5.62 9.64 15.96
C LYS A 184 5.01 8.37 16.55
N GLY A 185 5.70 7.77 17.51
CA GLY A 185 5.20 6.65 18.32
C GLY A 185 4.14 7.09 19.32
N ALA A 186 3.63 6.12 20.08
CA ALA A 186 2.62 6.35 21.12
C ALA A 186 3.10 7.29 22.24
N ASP A 187 4.42 7.39 22.45
CA ASP A 187 5.08 8.29 23.39
C ASP A 187 5.25 9.73 22.86
N GLY A 188 4.75 10.01 21.64
CA GLY A 188 4.87 11.30 20.99
C GLY A 188 6.26 11.59 20.41
N LYS A 189 7.21 10.65 20.50
CA LYS A 189 8.56 10.80 19.95
C LYS A 189 8.65 10.19 18.54
N PRO A 190 9.48 10.71 17.63
CA PRO A 190 9.72 10.07 16.33
C PRO A 190 10.19 8.63 16.51
N ILE A 191 9.63 7.71 15.73
CA ILE A 191 10.07 6.32 15.71
C ILE A 191 11.46 6.26 15.06
N LYS A 192 12.41 5.58 15.70
CA LYS A 192 13.77 5.43 15.16
C LYS A 192 13.78 4.52 13.92
N ILE A 193 14.50 4.96 12.90
CA ILE A 193 14.67 4.26 11.62
C ILE A 193 16.14 4.27 11.20
N PRO A 194 16.57 3.38 10.29
CA PRO A 194 17.91 3.47 9.71
C PRO A 194 18.12 4.83 9.04
N CYS A 195 19.28 5.46 9.25
CA CYS A 195 19.57 6.78 8.69
C CYS A 195 19.59 6.84 7.15
N SER A 196 19.73 5.70 6.47
CA SER A 196 19.61 5.60 5.01
C SER A 196 18.17 5.64 4.51
N CYS A 197 17.18 5.65 5.40
CA CYS A 197 15.77 5.66 5.08
C CYS A 197 15.14 7.02 5.40
N PRO A 198 14.22 7.52 4.55
CA PRO A 198 13.80 6.96 3.26
C PRO A 198 14.86 7.16 2.15
N PRO A 199 14.83 6.38 1.06
CA PRO A 199 15.67 6.66 -0.10
C PRO A 199 15.34 8.03 -0.72
N SER A 200 16.21 8.53 -1.60
CA SER A 200 15.87 9.70 -2.41
C SER A 200 14.63 9.43 -3.27
N GLN A 201 13.82 10.46 -3.55
CA GLN A 201 12.64 10.31 -4.41
C GLN A 201 13.02 9.75 -5.80
N ALA A 202 14.17 10.16 -6.36
CA ALA A 202 14.65 9.66 -7.65
C ALA A 202 14.98 8.15 -7.60
N SER A 203 15.74 7.71 -6.59
CA SER A 203 16.07 6.30 -6.39
C SER A 203 14.82 5.44 -6.16
N PHE A 204 13.86 5.98 -5.40
CA PHE A 204 12.58 5.34 -5.17
C PHE A 204 11.75 5.20 -6.44
N ASN A 205 11.62 6.28 -7.23
CA ASN A 205 10.89 6.25 -8.50
C ASN A 205 11.50 5.22 -9.47
N GLN A 206 12.83 5.12 -9.52
CA GLN A 206 13.50 4.10 -10.34
C GLN A 206 13.13 2.68 -9.90
N ALA A 207 13.15 2.39 -8.60
CA ALA A 207 12.77 1.09 -8.06
C ALA A 207 11.29 0.77 -8.31
N LEU A 208 10.40 1.76 -8.15
CA LEU A 208 8.98 1.62 -8.42
C LEU A 208 8.73 1.32 -9.90
N SER A 209 9.36 2.06 -10.81
CA SER A 209 9.27 1.82 -12.25
C SER A 209 9.73 0.42 -12.63
N ALA A 210 10.82 -0.08 -12.02
CA ALA A 210 11.28 -1.45 -12.24
C ALA A 210 10.25 -2.49 -11.78
N ASN A 211 9.64 -2.29 -10.60
CA ASN A 211 8.60 -3.18 -10.07
C ASN A 211 7.34 -3.17 -10.94
N VAL A 212 6.91 -2.00 -11.40
CA VAL A 212 5.73 -1.85 -12.25
C VAL A 212 5.97 -2.48 -13.62
N ALA A 213 7.16 -2.29 -14.20
CA ALA A 213 7.54 -2.93 -15.46
C ALA A 213 7.59 -4.46 -15.34
N ALA A 214 8.00 -4.99 -14.19
CA ALA A 214 8.01 -6.42 -13.90
C ALA A 214 6.61 -6.97 -13.53
N GLY A 215 5.66 -6.11 -13.11
CA GLY A 215 4.37 -6.50 -12.54
C GLY A 215 4.46 -7.12 -11.14
N HIS A 216 5.63 -7.07 -10.50
CA HIS A 216 5.93 -7.59 -9.17
C HIS A 216 7.14 -6.87 -8.57
N ALA A 217 7.35 -7.00 -7.26
CA ALA A 217 8.55 -6.47 -6.63
C ALA A 217 9.78 -7.25 -7.12
N VAL A 218 10.71 -6.60 -7.83
CA VAL A 218 11.86 -7.26 -8.49
C VAL A 218 12.70 -8.08 -7.50
N ASN A 219 12.87 -7.56 -6.28
CA ASN A 219 13.61 -8.25 -5.21
C ASN A 219 12.73 -9.14 -4.31
N ASN A 220 11.43 -9.25 -4.60
CA ASN A 220 10.50 -10.16 -3.93
C ASN A 220 9.36 -10.59 -4.88
N PRO A 221 9.63 -11.48 -5.85
CA PRO A 221 8.71 -11.77 -6.95
C PRO A 221 7.37 -12.38 -6.55
N SER A 222 7.24 -12.93 -5.33
CA SER A 222 5.96 -13.41 -4.80
C SER A 222 4.95 -12.28 -4.51
N VAL A 223 5.39 -11.03 -4.50
CA VAL A 223 4.52 -9.87 -4.24
C VAL A 223 4.25 -9.14 -5.56
N ALA A 224 3.01 -9.23 -6.03
CA ALA A 224 2.55 -8.52 -7.22
C ALA A 224 2.51 -7.00 -6.99
N VAL A 225 2.79 -6.23 -8.04
CA VAL A 225 2.74 -4.76 -8.01
C VAL A 225 1.89 -4.29 -9.18
N SER A 226 0.87 -3.49 -8.87
CA SER A 226 -0.03 -2.87 -9.84
C SER A 226 0.04 -1.35 -9.68
N PHE A 227 0.04 -0.61 -10.79
CA PHE A 227 0.13 0.85 -10.79
C PHE A 227 -0.86 1.45 -11.78
N PRO A 228 -2.14 1.58 -11.38
CA PRO A 228 -3.16 2.15 -12.24
C PRO A 228 -2.93 3.65 -12.48
N THR A 229 -3.26 4.13 -13.67
CA THR A 229 -2.98 5.52 -14.08
C THR A 229 -4.19 6.45 -13.98
N ASP A 230 -5.38 5.94 -13.65
CA ASP A 230 -6.57 6.78 -13.53
C ASP A 230 -6.61 7.56 -12.20
N GLY A 231 -7.50 8.56 -12.17
CA GLY A 231 -7.64 9.49 -11.05
C GLY A 231 -8.49 8.98 -9.88
N SER A 232 -9.07 7.78 -9.93
CA SER A 232 -9.98 7.30 -8.87
C SER A 232 -9.26 7.15 -7.53
N VAL A 233 -10.01 7.29 -6.43
CA VAL A 233 -9.48 7.10 -5.06
C VAL A 233 -8.88 5.70 -4.89
N ASN A 234 -9.52 4.68 -5.47
CA ASN A 234 -8.99 3.31 -5.43
C ASN A 234 -7.65 3.17 -6.18
N SER A 235 -7.51 3.84 -7.33
CA SER A 235 -6.24 3.86 -8.05
C SER A 235 -5.16 4.62 -7.30
N GLN A 236 -5.51 5.71 -6.61
CA GLN A 236 -4.59 6.39 -5.69
C GLN A 236 -4.17 5.47 -4.53
N ILE A 237 -5.11 4.76 -3.90
CA ILE A 237 -4.83 3.76 -2.85
C ILE A 237 -3.88 2.68 -3.37
N THR A 238 -4.15 2.14 -4.57
CA THR A 238 -3.33 1.10 -5.18
C THR A 238 -1.91 1.60 -5.46
N ARG A 239 -1.74 2.84 -5.92
CA ARG A 239 -0.41 3.46 -6.12
C ARG A 239 0.33 3.65 -4.80
N VAL A 240 -0.34 4.06 -3.72
CA VAL A 240 0.28 4.18 -2.39
C VAL A 240 0.67 2.80 -1.84
N GLN A 241 -0.15 1.76 -2.06
CA GLN A 241 0.19 0.39 -1.68
C GLN A 241 1.40 -0.14 -2.47
N ALA A 242 1.43 0.08 -3.79
CA ALA A 242 2.59 -0.25 -4.63
C ALA A 242 3.86 0.48 -4.18
N ALA A 243 3.73 1.74 -3.76
CA ALA A 243 4.80 2.53 -3.19
C ALA A 243 5.32 1.94 -1.87
N LEU A 244 4.42 1.54 -0.96
CA LEU A 244 4.79 0.87 0.30
C LEU A 244 5.46 -0.49 0.07
N VAL A 245 4.93 -1.31 -0.84
CA VAL A 245 5.54 -2.60 -1.22
C VAL A 245 6.93 -2.38 -1.79
N THR A 246 7.10 -1.41 -2.68
CA THR A 246 8.41 -1.06 -3.24
C THR A 246 9.39 -0.66 -2.14
N LEU A 247 8.97 0.24 -1.23
CA LEU A 247 9.79 0.72 -0.12
C LEU A 247 10.28 -0.42 0.78
N GLN A 248 9.41 -1.38 1.09
CA GLN A 248 9.70 -2.51 1.98
C GLN A 248 10.54 -3.61 1.31
N ASN A 249 10.61 -3.63 -0.02
CA ASN A 249 11.31 -4.68 -0.78
C ASN A 249 12.49 -4.13 -1.61
N LEU A 250 13.05 -2.98 -1.23
CA LEU A 250 14.16 -2.35 -1.97
C LEU A 250 15.40 -3.25 -2.11
N ASN A 251 15.72 -4.07 -1.10
CA ASN A 251 16.93 -4.90 -1.08
C ASN A 251 16.63 -6.38 -0.79
N GLY A 252 15.40 -6.84 -1.04
CA GLY A 252 14.96 -8.22 -0.79
C GLY A 252 13.65 -8.31 -0.01
N PRO A 253 13.13 -9.51 0.25
CA PRO A 253 11.88 -9.71 0.96
C PRO A 253 11.89 -9.08 2.36
N GLY A 254 11.12 -8.01 2.54
CA GLY A 254 11.08 -7.24 3.80
C GLY A 254 12.38 -6.50 4.15
N LYS A 255 13.37 -6.49 3.25
CA LYS A 255 14.67 -5.84 3.44
C LYS A 255 14.66 -4.49 2.74
N GLY A 256 13.89 -3.56 3.26
CA GLY A 256 13.76 -2.22 2.71
C GLY A 256 13.65 -1.17 3.81
N CYS A 257 13.13 -0.01 3.44
CA CYS A 257 12.85 1.03 4.41
C CYS A 257 11.50 0.75 5.10
N PRO A 258 11.40 0.89 6.43
CA PRO A 258 10.15 0.68 7.13
C PRO A 258 9.15 1.77 6.73
N ALA A 259 7.84 1.45 6.71
CA ALA A 259 6.81 2.40 6.27
C ALA A 259 6.85 3.73 7.05
N VAL A 260 7.20 3.66 8.34
CA VAL A 260 7.38 4.82 9.25
C VAL A 260 8.53 5.76 8.85
N SER A 261 9.35 5.39 7.88
CA SER A 261 10.35 6.29 7.27
C SER A 261 9.76 7.27 6.27
N THR A 262 8.47 7.17 5.96
CA THR A 262 7.76 8.01 4.99
C THR A 262 6.40 8.41 5.53
N THR A 263 5.70 9.27 4.80
CA THR A 263 4.29 9.61 5.10
C THR A 263 3.30 8.74 4.33
N LEU A 264 3.76 7.73 3.57
CA LEU A 264 2.90 6.89 2.72
C LEU A 264 1.77 6.20 3.50
N SER A 265 2.03 5.71 4.72
CA SER A 265 0.97 5.11 5.55
C SER A 265 -0.10 6.13 5.95
N ALA A 266 0.28 7.38 6.23
CA ALA A 266 -0.68 8.45 6.53
C ALA A 266 -1.48 8.84 5.28
N GLN A 267 -0.84 8.89 4.11
CA GLN A 267 -1.51 9.13 2.83
C GLN A 267 -2.54 8.03 2.52
N LEU A 268 -2.18 6.75 2.75
CA LEU A 268 -3.08 5.62 2.58
C LEU A 268 -4.33 5.75 3.46
N SER A 269 -4.13 6.04 4.75
CA SER A 269 -5.23 6.23 5.70
C SER A 269 -6.12 7.41 5.32
N ALA A 270 -5.55 8.52 4.84
CA ALA A 270 -6.33 9.67 4.39
C ALA A 270 -7.24 9.32 3.20
N LEU A 271 -6.71 8.62 2.20
CA LEU A 271 -7.47 8.17 1.03
C LEU A 271 -8.58 7.17 1.41
N GLN A 272 -8.31 6.26 2.34
CA GLN A 272 -9.31 5.29 2.82
C GLN A 272 -10.47 5.95 3.56
N ASN A 273 -10.21 7.06 4.24
CA ASN A 273 -11.22 7.84 4.97
C ASN A 273 -11.98 8.84 4.07
N GLY A 274 -11.79 8.80 2.75
CA GLY A 274 -12.42 9.74 1.81
C GLY A 274 -11.84 11.16 1.88
N GLY A 275 -10.72 11.35 2.56
CA GLY A 275 -9.98 12.60 2.55
C GLY A 275 -9.18 12.76 1.26
N ALA A 276 -9.02 14.00 0.81
CA ALA A 276 -7.97 14.31 -0.16
C ALA A 276 -6.61 13.94 0.46
N PRO A 277 -5.66 13.38 -0.33
CA PRO A 277 -4.34 13.08 0.19
C PRO A 277 -3.76 14.36 0.83
N PRO A 278 -3.21 14.28 2.05
CA PRO A 278 -2.68 15.44 2.72
C PRO A 278 -1.64 16.10 1.81
N ALA A 279 -1.75 17.42 1.64
CA ALA A 279 -0.74 18.18 0.91
C ALA A 279 0.65 17.81 1.47
N PRO A 280 1.69 17.71 0.62
CA PRO A 280 3.04 17.44 1.09
C PRO A 280 3.35 18.34 2.27
N ALA A 281 3.67 17.76 3.43
CA ALA A 281 4.07 18.55 4.58
C ALA A 281 5.24 19.44 4.12
N THR A 282 5.12 20.76 4.28
CA THR A 282 6.25 21.66 4.10
C THR A 282 7.39 21.09 4.94
N PRO A 283 8.58 20.87 4.35
CA PRO A 283 9.72 20.35 5.09
C PRO A 283 9.86 21.15 6.38
N PRO A 284 10.13 20.51 7.53
CA PRO A 284 10.46 21.27 8.73
C PRO A 284 11.57 22.25 8.35
N PRO A 285 11.48 23.54 8.77
CA PRO A 285 12.48 24.52 8.44
C PRO A 285 13.84 23.92 8.79
N ALA A 286 14.76 23.95 7.81
CA ALA A 286 16.11 23.46 7.99
C ALA A 286 16.64 24.05 9.31
N PRO A 287 17.27 23.23 10.19
CA PRO A 287 17.90 23.76 11.39
C PRO A 287 18.76 24.94 10.97
N ALA A 288 18.55 26.08 11.65
CA ALA A 288 19.39 27.25 11.42
C ALA A 288 20.85 26.78 11.46
N PRO A 289 21.69 27.18 10.48
CA PRO A 289 23.11 26.84 10.49
C PRO A 289 23.63 27.07 11.91
N ALA A 290 24.24 26.05 12.50
CA ALA A 290 24.87 26.20 13.81
C ALA A 290 25.73 27.47 13.74
N ALA A 291 25.50 28.39 14.67
CA ALA A 291 26.25 29.63 14.74
C ALA A 291 27.74 29.27 14.59
N PRO A 292 28.48 29.96 13.70
CA PRO A 292 29.91 29.71 13.53
C PRO A 292 30.54 29.65 14.92
N ALA A 293 31.26 28.56 15.21
CA ALA A 293 32.01 28.47 16.44
C ALA A 293 32.83 29.77 16.61
N PRO A 294 32.88 30.36 17.81
CA PRO A 294 33.69 31.54 18.07
C PRO A 294 35.09 31.32 17.48
N ALA A 295 35.55 32.28 16.68
CA ALA A 295 36.87 32.21 16.07
C ALA A 295 37.90 31.87 17.16
N PRO A 296 38.77 30.86 16.95
CA PRO A 296 39.87 30.58 17.86
C PRO A 296 40.66 31.87 18.11
N ALA A 297 41.01 32.10 19.38
CA ALA A 297 41.83 33.25 19.77
C ALA A 297 43.10 33.33 18.89
N PRO A 298 43.57 34.54 18.52
CA PRO A 298 44.75 34.70 17.67
C PRO A 298 45.94 33.94 18.27
N ALA A 299 46.49 33.01 17.49
CA ALA A 299 47.74 32.35 17.83
C ALA A 299 48.87 33.40 17.89
N PRO A 300 49.84 33.27 18.83
CA PRO A 300 51.01 34.13 18.85
C PRO A 300 51.82 34.00 17.55
N PRO A 301 52.50 35.08 17.10
CA PRO A 301 53.18 35.10 15.81
C PRO A 301 54.30 34.06 15.75
N ALA A 302 54.12 33.06 14.89
CA ALA A 302 55.16 32.10 14.55
C ALA A 302 56.20 32.75 13.62
N GLN A 303 57.46 32.57 13.99
CA GLN A 303 58.62 33.06 13.26
C GLN A 303 58.78 32.34 11.92
N GLY A 304 59.40 33.04 10.97
CA GLY A 304 59.40 32.76 9.54
C GLY A 304 59.87 31.37 9.14
N THR A 305 59.22 30.83 8.12
CA THR A 305 59.67 29.67 7.35
C THR A 305 60.19 30.12 5.97
N PRO A 306 61.25 29.48 5.45
CA PRO A 306 61.89 29.85 4.17
C PRO A 306 61.12 29.31 2.94
N PRO A 307 61.47 29.77 1.72
CA PRO A 307 60.70 29.54 0.48
C PRO A 307 61.12 28.21 -0.23
N PRO A 308 60.49 27.87 -1.38
CA PRO A 308 59.67 26.66 -1.58
C PRO A 308 60.45 25.47 -2.16
N ALA A 309 59.92 24.24 -1.99
CA ALA A 309 60.40 23.05 -2.69
C ALA A 309 59.38 22.56 -3.71
N ASP A 310 59.88 22.29 -4.91
CA ASP A 310 59.19 21.90 -6.13
C ASP A 310 58.13 20.80 -6.00
N ALA A 311 57.04 20.98 -6.75
CA ALA A 311 56.05 19.97 -7.02
C ALA A 311 56.64 18.87 -7.91
N ALA A 312 57.18 17.82 -7.28
CA ALA A 312 57.50 16.57 -7.95
C ALA A 312 56.20 15.81 -8.25
N SER A 313 55.85 15.75 -9.53
CA SER A 313 54.86 14.83 -10.10
C SER A 313 55.12 13.39 -9.67
N LEU A 314 54.09 12.74 -9.12
CA LEU A 314 54.08 11.32 -8.77
C LEU A 314 54.25 10.47 -10.04
N SER A 315 55.30 9.65 -10.08
CA SER A 315 55.55 8.75 -11.19
C SER A 315 54.65 7.51 -11.13
N THR A 316 54.31 6.96 -12.28
CA THR A 316 53.48 5.74 -12.44
C THR A 316 54.04 4.52 -11.69
N ALA A 317 55.34 4.53 -11.36
CA ALA A 317 55.99 3.48 -10.56
C ALA A 317 55.64 3.52 -9.06
N GLN A 318 55.16 4.65 -8.53
CA GLN A 318 54.66 4.73 -7.15
C GLN A 318 53.21 4.27 -7.00
N LEU A 319 52.47 4.12 -8.11
CA LEU A 319 51.12 3.52 -8.09
C LEU A 319 51.18 1.98 -7.99
N ASP A 320 52.23 1.35 -8.53
CA ASP A 320 52.40 -0.12 -8.51
C ASP A 320 52.86 -0.68 -7.16
N SER A 321 53.37 0.15 -6.23
CA SER A 321 53.80 -0.31 -4.90
C SER A 321 52.68 -0.30 -3.84
N LEU A 322 51.47 0.13 -4.21
CA LEU A 322 50.33 0.27 -3.28
C LEU A 322 49.22 -0.79 -3.46
N THR A 323 49.46 -1.85 -4.23
CA THR A 323 48.51 -2.99 -4.32
C THR A 323 48.91 -4.12 -3.36
N PRO A 324 48.12 -4.42 -2.31
CA PRO A 324 48.24 -5.68 -1.59
C PRO A 324 47.53 -6.80 -2.37
N GLN A 325 48.24 -7.93 -2.48
CA GLN A 325 47.83 -9.26 -2.92
C GLN A 325 46.31 -9.52 -3.06
N PHE A 326 45.78 -9.39 -4.28
CA PHE A 326 44.63 -10.17 -4.70
C PHE A 326 45.08 -11.07 -5.86
N GLY A 327 45.34 -12.33 -5.53
CA GLY A 327 45.80 -13.36 -6.46
C GLY A 327 44.72 -13.79 -7.44
N PHE A 328 44.51 -13.00 -8.50
CA PHE A 328 43.78 -13.45 -9.68
C PHE A 328 44.80 -13.88 -10.74
N ALA A 329 44.87 -15.18 -10.98
CA ALA A 329 45.57 -15.74 -12.13
C ALA A 329 44.76 -15.43 -13.39
N SER A 330 45.26 -14.49 -14.19
CA SER A 330 44.76 -14.23 -15.54
C SER A 330 45.07 -15.44 -16.44
N ASN A 331 44.12 -16.36 -16.60
CA ASN A 331 43.92 -17.22 -17.79
C ASN A 331 42.84 -18.33 -17.66
N VAL A 332 41.83 -18.17 -16.81
CA VAL A 332 40.71 -19.12 -16.78
C VAL A 332 39.45 -18.47 -17.35
N ASN A 333 39.18 -18.78 -18.62
CA ASN A 333 37.93 -18.48 -19.32
C ASN A 333 36.90 -19.57 -18.97
N PRO A 334 35.77 -19.28 -18.31
CA PRO A 334 34.75 -20.28 -18.05
C PRO A 334 33.70 -20.25 -19.17
N THR A 335 33.95 -20.98 -20.24
CA THR A 335 32.90 -21.45 -21.16
C THR A 335 33.04 -22.96 -21.39
N GLY A 336 31.95 -23.70 -21.13
CA GLY A 336 31.81 -25.15 -21.29
C GLY A 336 31.92 -25.88 -19.94
N VAL A 337 30.86 -26.45 -19.36
CA VAL A 337 29.83 -27.36 -19.90
C VAL A 337 28.51 -27.18 -19.16
#